data_AF-A0A137NRM2-F1
#
_entry.id   AF-A0A137NRM2-F1
#
_cell.length_a   1.000
_cell.length_b   1.000
_cell.length_c   1.000
_cell.angle_alpha   90.00
_cell.angle_beta   90.00
_cell.angle_gamma   90.00
#
_symmetry.space_group_name_H-M   'P 1'
#
loop_
_entity.id
_entity.type
_entity.pdbx_description
1 polymer ?
#
loop_
_entity_poly.entity_id
_entity_poly.type
_entity_poly.pdbx_seq_one_letter_code
_entity_poly.pdbx_strand_id
1 'polypeptide(L)'
;MAIERFSLIGFNVKISACYWFGLIALLWGSHFSLASICAYYNYQSLTKTETYCTYIVAGYCWPVFYINIIYFYTSFIAVIVCYFGIVIVKIKQCLNQINFNIPKEKAYSELRSTLAKSFVNILVYFLTYCGKVYVVAYEMKTGKRRSLELDIASLILISYTSVANALILLYMNTEVRSSFFDLLKDIKSKIFNNSSDSLE
;
A
#
# COMPACT_ATOMS: atom_id res chain seq x y z
N MET A 1 5.05 0.40 6.69
CA MET A 1 3.62 0.55 7.02
C MET A 1 2.94 -0.71 7.56
N ALA A 2 2.75 -1.81 6.78
CA ALA A 2 2.01 -2.98 7.29
C ALA A 2 2.70 -3.65 8.52
N ILE A 3 4.02 -3.84 8.45
CA ILE A 3 4.85 -4.35 9.55
C ILE A 3 4.79 -3.43 10.78
N GLU A 4 4.77 -2.12 10.58
CA GLU A 4 4.64 -1.14 11.65
C GLU A 4 3.32 -1.29 12.40
N ARG A 5 2.22 -1.38 11.65
CA ARG A 5 0.89 -1.57 12.22
C ARG A 5 0.79 -2.91 12.94
N PHE A 6 1.36 -3.97 12.38
CA PHE A 6 1.41 -5.26 13.05
C PHE A 6 2.20 -5.19 14.36
N SER A 7 3.35 -4.52 14.36
CA SER A 7 4.20 -4.36 15.55
C SER A 7 3.52 -3.53 16.64
N LEU A 8 2.86 -2.44 16.25
CA LEU A 8 2.15 -1.56 17.16
C LEU A 8 0.88 -2.20 17.71
N ILE A 9 0.09 -2.88 16.88
CA ILE A 9 -1.17 -3.51 17.32
C ILE A 9 -0.92 -4.82 18.07
N GLY A 10 0.03 -5.62 17.59
CA GLY A 10 0.32 -6.95 18.11
C GLY A 10 1.17 -6.92 19.38
N PHE A 11 2.22 -6.09 19.38
CA PHE A 11 3.23 -6.06 20.45
C PHE A 11 3.32 -4.72 21.19
N ASN A 12 2.55 -3.71 20.78
CA ASN A 12 2.65 -2.34 21.31
C ASN A 12 4.06 -1.73 21.18
N VAL A 13 4.82 -2.16 20.17
CA VAL A 13 6.19 -1.68 19.91
C VAL A 13 6.15 -0.60 18.84
N LYS A 14 6.75 0.55 19.15
CA LYS A 14 7.01 1.62 18.18
C LYS A 14 8.39 1.44 17.58
N ILE A 15 8.46 1.37 16.26
CA ILE A 15 9.70 1.27 15.52
C ILE A 15 10.29 2.68 15.34
N SER A 16 11.60 2.84 15.53
CA SER A 16 12.28 4.14 15.37
C SER A 16 12.18 4.66 13.94
N ALA A 17 12.06 5.97 13.77
CA ALA A 17 12.02 6.63 12.46
C ALA A 17 13.29 6.35 11.62
N CYS A 18 14.46 6.24 12.27
CA CYS A 18 15.73 5.95 11.58
C CYS A 18 15.70 4.61 10.83
N TYR A 19 15.00 3.61 11.38
CA TYR A 19 14.83 2.32 10.72
C TYR A 19 14.05 2.45 9.41
N TRP A 20 12.99 3.27 9.40
CA TRP A 20 12.20 3.52 8.19
C TRP A 20 12.99 4.29 7.13
N PHE A 21 13.76 5.31 7.53
CA PHE A 21 14.64 6.01 6.59
C PHE A 21 15.69 5.08 5.98
N GLY A 22 16.27 4.19 6.78
CA GLY A 22 17.20 3.17 6.30
C GLY A 22 16.56 2.23 5.27
N LEU A 23 15.35 1.73 5.55
CA LEU A 23 14.62 0.88 4.61
C LEU A 23 14.26 1.61 3.30
N ILE A 24 13.83 2.87 3.39
CA ILE A 24 13.52 3.67 2.20
C ILE A 24 14.78 3.87 1.37
N ALA A 25 15.90 4.26 2.00
CA ALA A 25 17.18 4.45 1.32
C ALA A 25 17.68 3.16 0.66
N LEU A 26 17.54 2.02 1.34
CA LEU A 26 17.91 0.70 0.80
C LEU A 26 17.08 0.35 -0.45
N LEU A 27 15.76 0.47 -0.38
CA LEU A 27 14.85 0.12 -1.47
C LEU A 27 15.00 1.07 -2.66
N TRP A 28 15.01 2.38 -2.41
CA TRP A 28 15.19 3.37 -3.47
C TRP A 28 16.58 3.28 -4.09
N GLY A 29 17.61 3.14 -3.25
CA GLY A 29 18.99 2.99 -3.71
C GLY A 29 19.18 1.77 -4.58
N SER A 30 18.63 0.61 -4.18
CA SER A 30 18.71 -0.61 -5.00
C SER A 30 17.97 -0.45 -6.33
N HIS A 31 16.72 0.03 -6.33
CA HIS A 31 15.99 0.27 -7.58
C HIS A 31 16.69 1.27 -8.51
N PHE A 32 17.21 2.37 -7.97
CA PHE A 32 17.91 3.38 -8.75
C PHE A 32 19.22 2.86 -9.34
N SER A 33 20.00 2.10 -8.56
CA SER A 33 21.23 1.46 -9.05
C SER A 33 20.96 0.48 -10.20
N LEU A 34 19.94 -0.37 -10.06
CA LEU A 34 19.56 -1.35 -11.08
C LEU A 34 19.05 -0.67 -12.36
N ALA A 35 18.24 0.39 -12.21
CA ALA A 35 17.76 1.19 -13.32
C ALA A 35 18.92 1.86 -14.08
N SER A 36 19.90 2.39 -13.34
CA SER A 36 21.10 3.05 -13.88
C SER A 36 21.99 2.08 -14.64
N ILE A 37 22.20 0.85 -14.13
CA ILE A 37 22.94 -0.20 -14.84
C ILE A 37 22.24 -0.54 -16.17
N CYS A 38 20.93 -0.71 -16.16
CA CYS A 38 20.18 -0.99 -17.38
C CYS A 38 20.19 0.18 -18.37
N ALA A 39 20.22 1.42 -17.89
CA ALA A 39 20.40 2.61 -18.72
C ALA A 39 21.77 2.62 -19.40
N TYR A 40 22.82 2.36 -18.62
CA TYR A 40 24.21 2.39 -19.08
C TYR A 40 24.45 1.41 -20.24
N TYR A 41 23.86 0.21 -20.18
CA TYR A 41 23.96 -0.80 -21.23
C TYR A 41 22.91 -0.66 -22.37
N ASN A 42 22.16 0.45 -22.42
CA ASN A 42 21.11 0.70 -23.42
C ASN A 42 20.02 -0.40 -23.50
N TYR A 43 19.70 -1.03 -22.37
CA TYR A 43 18.62 -2.01 -22.28
C TYR A 43 17.28 -1.39 -21.83
N GLN A 44 17.21 -0.06 -21.71
CA GLN A 44 15.94 0.62 -21.49
C GLN A 44 15.17 0.72 -22.81
N SER A 45 13.89 0.35 -22.77
CA SER A 45 12.95 0.47 -23.87
C SER A 45 11.72 1.20 -23.38
N LEU A 46 11.16 2.05 -24.23
CA LEU A 46 9.83 2.58 -23.98
C LEU A 46 8.81 1.42 -24.04
N THR A 47 7.78 1.46 -23.19
CA THR A 47 6.69 0.50 -23.29
C THR A 47 5.85 0.76 -24.53
N LYS A 48 5.02 -0.22 -24.91
CA LYS A 48 4.11 -0.07 -26.07
C LYS A 48 3.12 1.08 -25.90
N THR A 49 2.84 1.50 -24.67
CA THR A 49 1.96 2.64 -24.37
C THR A 49 2.70 3.96 -24.40
N GLU A 50 4.04 3.95 -24.50
CA GLU A 50 4.90 5.12 -24.47
C GLU A 50 4.81 5.97 -23.19
N THR A 51 4.06 5.50 -22.19
CA THR A 51 3.80 6.22 -20.93
C THR A 51 4.86 6.01 -19.87
N TYR A 52 5.72 4.98 -20.00
CA TYR A 52 6.80 4.71 -19.07
C TYR A 52 7.92 3.88 -19.70
N CYS A 53 9.11 3.90 -19.08
CA CYS A 53 10.25 3.09 -19.49
C CYS A 53 10.23 1.71 -18.83
N THR A 54 10.53 0.67 -19.60
CA THR A 54 10.74 -0.70 -19.13
C THR A 54 12.15 -1.18 -19.49
N TYR A 55 12.56 -2.30 -18.92
CA TYR A 55 13.81 -2.97 -19.27
C TYR A 55 13.54 -4.07 -20.29
N ILE A 56 14.43 -4.19 -21.27
CA ILE A 56 14.54 -5.39 -22.10
C ILE A 56 15.19 -6.46 -21.22
N VAL A 57 14.53 -7.62 -21.09
CA VAL A 57 15.05 -8.75 -20.30
C VAL A 57 16.16 -9.45 -21.11
N ALA A 58 17.33 -8.82 -21.16
CA ALA A 58 18.51 -9.30 -21.87
C ALA A 58 19.79 -8.89 -21.13
N GLY A 59 20.86 -9.69 -21.31
CA GLY A 59 22.18 -9.42 -20.75
C GLY A 59 22.16 -9.10 -19.25
N TYR A 60 22.81 -8.00 -18.87
CA TYR A 60 22.93 -7.55 -17.47
C TYR A 60 21.63 -7.09 -16.82
N CYS A 61 20.52 -6.96 -17.56
CA CYS A 61 19.20 -6.62 -17.01
C CYS A 61 18.35 -7.83 -16.60
N TRP A 62 18.78 -9.05 -16.89
CA TRP A 62 18.12 -10.27 -16.41
C TRP A 62 17.98 -10.33 -14.89
N PRO A 63 19.04 -10.09 -14.09
CA PRO A 63 18.94 -10.07 -12.63
C PRO A 63 17.98 -8.99 -12.12
N VAL A 64 17.92 -7.83 -12.78
CA VAL A 64 17.04 -6.71 -12.40
C VAL A 64 15.58 -7.13 -12.46
N PHE A 65 15.18 -7.86 -13.51
CA PHE A 65 13.83 -8.38 -13.65
C PHE A 65 13.44 -9.31 -12.49
N TYR A 66 14.32 -10.27 -12.14
CA TYR A 66 14.07 -11.20 -11.04
C TYR A 66 14.04 -10.51 -9.67
N ILE A 67 14.95 -9.57 -9.40
CA ILE A 67 14.97 -8.82 -8.14
C ILE A 67 13.65 -8.05 -7.96
N ASN A 68 13.15 -7.40 -9.02
CA ASN A 68 11.87 -6.70 -8.98
C ASN A 68 10.69 -7.65 -8.69
N ILE A 69 10.68 -8.84 -9.30
CA ILE A 69 9.68 -9.88 -9.02
C ILE A 69 9.75 -10.33 -7.57
N ILE A 70 10.95 -10.59 -7.06
CA ILE A 70 11.16 -11.00 -5.66
C ILE A 70 10.64 -9.91 -4.72
N TYR A 71 11.04 -8.65 -4.91
CA TYR A 71 10.54 -7.55 -4.08
C TYR A 71 9.02 -7.41 -4.12
N PHE A 72 8.42 -7.56 -5.29
CA PHE A 72 6.97 -7.53 -5.43
C PHE A 72 6.28 -8.63 -4.61
N TYR A 73 6.70 -9.89 -4.78
CA TYR A 73 6.11 -11.01 -4.03
C TYR A 73 6.43 -10.96 -2.54
N THR A 74 7.65 -10.59 -2.15
CA THR A 74 8.02 -10.41 -0.73
C THR A 74 7.15 -9.34 -0.08
N SER A 75 6.95 -8.19 -0.74
CA SER A 75 6.06 -7.13 -0.25
C SER A 75 4.62 -7.62 -0.13
N PHE A 76 4.11 -8.27 -1.18
CA PHE A 76 2.73 -8.78 -1.21
C PHE A 76 2.46 -9.80 -0.10
N ILE A 77 3.35 -10.78 0.07
CA ILE A 77 3.27 -11.80 1.13
C ILE A 77 3.40 -11.14 2.51
N ALA A 78 4.35 -10.22 2.70
CA ALA A 78 4.52 -9.53 3.97
C ALA A 78 3.26 -8.76 4.38
N VAL A 79 2.58 -8.10 3.44
CA VAL A 79 1.31 -7.41 3.72
C VAL A 79 0.23 -8.39 4.17
N ILE A 80 0.06 -9.50 3.45
CA ILE A 80 -0.91 -10.55 3.80
C ILE A 80 -0.63 -11.09 5.20
N VAL A 81 0.61 -11.53 5.46
CA VAL A 81 1.02 -12.10 6.74
C VAL A 81 0.83 -11.09 7.88
N CYS A 82 1.19 -9.83 7.69
CA CYS A 82 1.01 -8.79 8.71
C CYS A 82 -0.46 -8.59 9.07
N TYR A 83 -1.36 -8.47 8.08
CA TYR A 83 -2.78 -8.24 8.37
C TYR A 83 -3.46 -9.48 8.96
N PHE A 84 -3.14 -10.70 8.49
CA PHE A 84 -3.61 -11.92 9.16
C PHE A 84 -3.06 -12.04 10.58
N GLY A 85 -1.79 -11.67 10.79
CA GLY A 85 -1.17 -11.61 12.12
C GLY A 85 -1.90 -10.65 13.05
N ILE A 86 -2.27 -9.44 12.58
CA ILE A 86 -3.08 -8.48 13.35
C ILE A 86 -4.38 -9.13 13.82
N VAL A 87 -5.09 -9.81 12.92
CA VAL A 87 -6.35 -10.49 13.22
C VAL A 87 -6.18 -11.54 14.32
N ILE A 88 -5.19 -12.42 14.18
CA ILE A 88 -4.93 -13.49 15.15
C ILE A 88 -4.58 -12.91 16.53
N VAL A 89 -3.67 -11.94 16.58
CA VAL A 89 -3.25 -11.34 17.85
C VAL A 89 -4.41 -10.59 18.51
N LYS A 90 -5.25 -9.89 17.73
CA LYS A 90 -6.43 -9.20 18.26
C LYS A 90 -7.50 -10.13 18.81
N ILE A 91 -7.73 -11.27 18.16
CA ILE A 91 -8.63 -12.31 18.69
C ILE A 91 -8.10 -12.81 20.04
N LYS A 92 -6.79 -13.08 20.14
CA LYS A 92 -6.16 -13.50 21.40
C LYS A 92 -6.25 -12.44 22.50
N GLN A 93 -6.02 -11.17 22.16
CA GLN A 93 -6.20 -10.05 23.09
C GLN A 93 -7.64 -9.94 23.58
N CYS A 94 -8.62 -10.11 22.69
CA CYS A 94 -10.04 -10.09 23.05
C CYS A 94 -10.41 -11.24 24.01
N LEU A 95 -9.94 -12.47 23.74
CA LEU A 95 -10.18 -13.61 24.63
C LEU A 95 -9.57 -13.39 26.01
N ASN A 96 -8.36 -12.82 26.07
CA ASN A 96 -7.73 -12.47 27.35
C ASN A 96 -8.50 -11.37 28.09
N GLN A 97 -8.99 -10.33 27.39
CA GLN A 97 -9.79 -9.27 28.00
C GLN A 97 -11.10 -9.79 28.62
N ILE A 98 -11.76 -10.75 27.95
CA ILE A 98 -12.96 -11.41 28.49
C ILE A 98 -12.61 -12.18 29.77
N ASN A 99 -11.43 -12.80 29.84
CA ASN A 99 -10.95 -13.50 31.04
C ASN A 99 -10.68 -12.54 32.22
N PHE A 100 -10.37 -11.27 31.96
CA PHE A 100 -10.20 -10.22 32.98
C PHE A 100 -11.51 -9.52 33.37
N ASN A 101 -12.66 -10.11 33.07
CA ASN A 101 -13.99 -9.62 33.44
C ASN A 101 -14.35 -8.23 32.84
N ILE A 102 -13.73 -7.85 31.72
CA ILE A 102 -14.11 -6.67 30.94
C ILE A 102 -15.45 -6.98 30.25
N PRO A 103 -16.40 -6.01 30.18
CA PRO A 103 -17.68 -6.22 29.54
C PRO A 103 -17.51 -6.69 28.08
N LYS A 104 -18.11 -7.86 27.79
CA LYS A 104 -18.01 -8.54 26.49
C LYS A 104 -18.36 -7.63 25.32
N GLU A 105 -19.38 -6.79 25.48
CA GLU A 105 -19.86 -5.85 24.46
C GLU A 105 -18.76 -4.90 23.97
N LYS A 106 -17.94 -4.38 24.90
CA LYS A 106 -16.85 -3.47 24.57
C LYS A 106 -15.74 -4.21 23.83
N ALA A 107 -15.32 -5.37 24.33
CA ALA A 107 -14.28 -6.19 23.70
C ALA A 107 -14.66 -6.64 22.27
N TYR A 108 -15.92 -7.09 22.06
CA TYR A 108 -16.39 -7.49 20.73
C TYR A 108 -16.54 -6.33 19.76
N SER A 109 -16.95 -5.15 20.22
CA SER A 109 -17.05 -3.97 19.35
C SER A 109 -15.69 -3.49 18.85
N GLU A 110 -14.67 -3.48 19.72
CA GLU A 110 -13.28 -3.15 19.36
C GLU A 110 -12.69 -4.19 18.39
N LEU A 111 -12.93 -5.47 18.66
CA LEU A 111 -12.51 -6.56 17.78
C LEU A 111 -13.16 -6.44 16.39
N ARG A 112 -14.49 -6.26 16.33
CA ARG A 112 -15.24 -6.15 15.07
C ARG A 112 -14.76 -4.95 14.24
N SER A 113 -14.51 -3.82 14.87
CA SER A 113 -13.97 -2.63 14.20
C SER A 113 -12.58 -2.92 13.61
N THR A 114 -11.69 -3.54 14.37
CA THR A 114 -10.33 -3.85 13.93
C THR A 114 -10.31 -4.92 12.82
N LEU A 115 -11.17 -5.93 12.91
CA LEU A 115 -11.36 -6.95 11.88
C LEU A 115 -11.87 -6.34 10.58
N ALA A 116 -12.94 -5.55 10.63
CA ALA A 116 -13.52 -4.92 9.44
C ALA A 116 -12.49 -4.02 8.75
N LYS A 117 -11.77 -3.20 9.53
CA LYS A 117 -10.67 -2.36 9.07
C LYS A 117 -9.55 -3.14 8.37
N SER A 118 -9.11 -4.24 8.98
CA SER A 118 -8.04 -5.07 8.41
C SER A 118 -8.50 -5.78 7.13
N PHE A 119 -9.75 -6.26 7.11
CA PHE A 119 -10.33 -6.93 5.95
C PHE A 119 -10.47 -5.98 4.76
N VAL A 120 -10.99 -4.77 4.98
CA VAL A 120 -11.09 -3.73 3.95
C VAL A 120 -9.70 -3.42 3.37
N ASN A 121 -8.67 -3.29 4.22
CA ASN A 121 -7.31 -3.05 3.75
C ASN A 121 -6.77 -4.17 2.87
N ILE A 122 -6.94 -5.44 3.28
CA ILE A 122 -6.52 -6.59 2.48
C ILE A 122 -7.26 -6.60 1.14
N LEU A 123 -8.58 -6.36 1.15
CA LEU A 123 -9.40 -6.41 -0.05
C LEU A 123 -9.00 -5.31 -1.04
N VAL A 124 -8.83 -4.07 -0.58
CA VAL A 124 -8.38 -2.96 -1.42
C VAL A 124 -6.97 -3.18 -1.95
N TYR A 125 -6.07 -3.72 -1.13
CA TYR A 125 -4.72 -4.10 -1.57
C TYR A 125 -4.77 -5.21 -2.63
N PHE A 126 -5.58 -6.24 -2.43
CA PHE A 126 -5.72 -7.31 -3.40
C PHE A 126 -6.29 -6.81 -4.73
N LEU A 127 -7.34 -5.99 -4.70
CA LEU A 127 -7.96 -5.42 -5.92
C LEU A 127 -6.99 -4.54 -6.70
N THR A 128 -6.19 -3.73 -6.02
CA THR A 128 -5.23 -2.83 -6.69
C THR A 128 -4.04 -3.56 -7.29
N TYR A 129 -3.60 -4.66 -6.68
CA TYR A 129 -2.44 -5.43 -7.14
C TYR A 129 -2.79 -6.68 -7.96
N CYS A 130 -4.05 -7.12 -8.03
CA CYS A 130 -4.44 -8.35 -8.74
C CYS A 130 -4.05 -8.32 -10.22
N GLY A 131 -4.22 -7.17 -10.89
CA GLY A 131 -3.83 -7.00 -12.29
C GLY A 131 -2.34 -7.25 -12.50
N LYS A 132 -1.49 -6.75 -11.58
CA LYS A 132 -0.04 -6.96 -11.66
C LYS A 132 0.35 -8.40 -11.37
N VAL A 133 -0.26 -9.03 -10.36
CA VAL A 133 -0.04 -10.45 -10.05
C VAL A 133 -0.38 -11.31 -11.27
N TYR A 134 -1.51 -11.03 -11.93
CA TYR A 134 -1.94 -11.75 -13.12
C TYR A 134 -0.96 -11.56 -14.29
N VAL A 135 -0.53 -10.33 -14.56
CA VAL A 135 0.47 -10.02 -15.61
C VAL A 135 1.77 -10.79 -15.37
N VAL A 136 2.33 -10.71 -14.16
CA VAL A 136 3.59 -11.38 -13.82
C VAL A 136 3.44 -12.90 -13.94
N ALA A 137 2.34 -13.47 -13.44
CA ALA A 137 2.07 -14.90 -13.56
C ALA A 137 1.92 -15.35 -15.03
N TYR A 138 1.28 -14.54 -15.87
CA TYR A 138 1.15 -14.79 -17.30
C TYR A 138 2.50 -14.79 -18.01
N GLU A 139 3.33 -13.77 -17.76
CA GLU A 139 4.67 -13.66 -18.35
C GLU A 139 5.57 -14.84 -17.90
N MET A 140 5.52 -15.21 -16.62
CA MET A 140 6.28 -16.36 -16.10
C MET A 140 5.84 -17.70 -16.70
N LYS A 141 4.54 -17.91 -16.91
CA LYS A 141 4.03 -19.18 -17.45
C LYS A 141 4.19 -19.30 -18.96
N THR A 142 3.97 -18.22 -19.70
CA THR A 142 3.91 -18.28 -21.17
C THR A 142 5.22 -17.86 -21.84
N GLY A 143 6.09 -17.11 -21.14
CA GLY A 143 7.27 -16.47 -21.73
C GLY A 143 6.95 -15.44 -22.81
N LYS A 144 5.67 -15.15 -23.05
CA LYS A 144 5.20 -14.21 -24.07
C LYS A 144 5.06 -12.82 -23.48
N ARG A 145 5.29 -11.80 -24.32
CA ARG A 145 5.04 -10.41 -23.94
C ARG A 145 3.55 -10.18 -23.70
N ARG A 146 3.21 -9.48 -22.62
CA ARG A 146 1.84 -9.08 -22.26
C ARG A 146 1.15 -8.23 -23.34
N SER A 147 -0.19 -8.26 -23.34
CA SER A 147 -1.01 -7.36 -24.17
C SER A 147 -0.98 -5.94 -23.61
N LEU A 148 -1.16 -4.95 -24.50
CA LEU A 148 -1.15 -3.53 -24.14
C LEU A 148 -2.32 -3.16 -23.21
N GLU A 149 -3.51 -3.72 -23.48
CA GLU A 149 -4.71 -3.49 -22.67
C GLU A 149 -4.52 -3.93 -21.21
N LEU A 150 -3.91 -5.09 -21.00
CA LEU A 150 -3.66 -5.64 -19.67
C LEU A 150 -2.65 -4.78 -18.90
N ASP A 151 -1.66 -4.24 -19.61
CA ASP A 151 -0.66 -3.35 -19.04
C ASP A 151 -1.28 -2.03 -18.57
N ILE A 152 -2.11 -1.41 -19.42
CA ILE A 152 -2.87 -0.19 -19.08
C ILE A 152 -3.78 -0.44 -17.87
N ALA A 153 -4.58 -1.50 -17.91
CA ALA A 153 -5.49 -1.83 -16.82
C ALA A 153 -4.73 -2.03 -15.50
N SER A 154 -3.61 -2.75 -15.54
CA SER A 154 -2.77 -2.97 -14.36
C SER A 154 -2.15 -1.66 -13.83
N LEU A 155 -1.71 -0.77 -14.71
CA LEU A 155 -1.11 0.52 -14.35
C LEU A 155 -2.13 1.46 -13.71
N ILE A 156 -3.36 1.49 -14.25
CA ILE A 156 -4.47 2.27 -13.69
C ILE A 156 -4.80 1.77 -12.28
N LEU A 157 -4.97 0.45 -12.11
CA LEU A 157 -5.24 -0.17 -10.81
C LEU A 157 -4.15 0.13 -9.78
N ILE A 158 -2.88 0.07 -10.18
CA ILE A 158 -1.75 0.40 -9.30
C ILE A 158 -1.75 1.90 -8.97
N SER A 159 -2.07 2.79 -9.91
CA SER A 159 -2.12 4.23 -9.66
C SER A 159 -3.15 4.58 -8.57
N TYR A 160 -4.27 3.84 -8.51
CA TYR A 160 -5.27 3.97 -7.46
C TYR A 160 -4.80 3.54 -6.07
N THR A 161 -3.66 2.86 -5.93
CA THR A 161 -3.10 2.51 -4.60
C THR A 161 -2.82 3.75 -3.75
N SER A 162 -2.42 4.87 -4.36
CA SER A 162 -2.17 6.13 -3.65
C SER A 162 -3.46 6.67 -2.99
N VAL A 163 -4.54 6.72 -3.76
CA VAL A 163 -5.88 7.12 -3.31
C VAL A 163 -6.41 6.16 -2.25
N ALA A 164 -6.32 4.86 -2.50
CA ALA A 164 -6.69 3.81 -1.57
C ALA A 164 -5.96 3.95 -0.23
N ASN A 165 -4.65 4.16 -0.24
CA ASN A 165 -3.85 4.34 0.96
C ASN A 165 -4.26 5.59 1.75
N ALA A 166 -4.56 6.70 1.07
CA ALA A 166 -5.05 7.92 1.71
C ALA A 166 -6.43 7.72 2.36
N LEU A 167 -7.37 7.07 1.66
CA LEU A 167 -8.69 6.74 2.18
C LEU A 167 -8.61 5.79 3.38
N ILE A 168 -7.73 4.79 3.32
CA ILE A 168 -7.46 3.88 4.43
C ILE A 168 -6.92 4.64 5.64
N LEU A 169 -5.98 5.58 5.45
CA LEU A 169 -5.43 6.38 6.54
C LEU A 169 -6.53 7.20 7.23
N LEU A 170 -7.37 7.86 6.43
CA LEU A 170 -8.47 8.70 6.89
C LEU A 170 -9.58 7.88 7.58
N TYR A 171 -9.83 6.65 7.11
CA TYR A 171 -10.77 5.74 7.77
C TYR A 171 -10.23 5.18 9.09
N MET A 172 -8.91 4.96 9.17
CA MET A 172 -8.28 4.29 10.31
C MET A 172 -7.99 5.22 11.47
N ASN A 173 -7.52 6.44 11.20
CA ASN A 173 -7.12 7.41 12.22
C ASN A 173 -8.21 8.47 12.42
N THR A 174 -8.85 8.43 13.59
CA THR A 174 -9.94 9.34 13.97
C THR A 174 -9.48 10.78 14.12
N GLU A 175 -8.24 11.01 14.57
CA GLU A 175 -7.65 12.35 14.72
C GLU A 175 -7.44 12.97 13.34
N VAL A 176 -6.77 12.25 12.43
CA VAL A 176 -6.54 12.69 11.04
C VAL A 176 -7.86 12.97 10.34
N ARG A 177 -8.87 12.12 10.56
CA ARG A 177 -10.21 12.33 10.01
C ARG A 177 -10.85 13.61 10.54
N SER A 178 -10.78 13.87 11.84
CA SER A 178 -11.33 15.10 12.42
C SER A 178 -10.64 16.32 11.84
N SER A 179 -9.30 16.36 11.89
CA SER A 179 -8.51 17.47 11.36
C SER A 179 -8.79 17.74 9.87
N PHE A 180 -8.98 16.68 9.08
CA PHE A 180 -9.34 16.83 7.66
C PHE A 180 -10.72 17.45 7.46
N PHE A 181 -11.74 17.01 8.21
CA PHE A 181 -13.08 17.58 8.11
C PHE A 181 -13.16 19.01 8.65
N ASP A 182 -12.36 19.34 9.66
CA ASP A 182 -12.28 20.71 10.18
C ASP A 182 -11.62 21.63 9.16
N LEU A 183 -10.53 21.20 8.50
CA LEU A 183 -9.95 21.92 7.36
C LEU A 183 -10.97 22.13 6.22
N LEU A 184 -11.78 21.13 5.90
CA LEU A 184 -12.83 21.26 4.88
C LEU A 184 -13.92 22.27 5.28
N LYS A 185 -14.31 22.31 6.56
CA LYS A 185 -15.24 23.32 7.07
C LYS A 185 -14.64 24.73 7.00
N ASP A 186 -13.35 24.87 7.31
CA ASP A 186 -12.64 26.15 7.23
C ASP A 186 -12.54 26.64 5.78
N ILE A 187 -12.24 25.75 4.83
CA ILE A 187 -12.24 26.09 3.40
C ILE A 187 -13.66 26.47 2.93
N LYS A 188 -14.67 25.68 3.32
CA LYS A 188 -16.06 25.95 2.96
C LYS A 188 -16.51 27.31 3.50
N SER A 189 -16.24 27.61 4.78
CA SER A 189 -16.62 28.89 5.38
C SER A 189 -15.93 30.08 4.70
N LYS A 190 -14.64 29.96 4.34
CA LYS A 190 -13.92 31.00 3.58
C LYS A 190 -14.47 31.23 2.18
N ILE A 191 -14.84 30.16 1.47
CA ILE A 191 -15.40 30.29 0.11
C ILE A 191 -16.79 30.92 0.15
N PHE A 192 -17.65 30.49 1.08
CA PHE A 192 -19.04 30.96 1.15
C PHE A 192 -19.20 32.33 1.85
N ASN A 193 -18.33 32.71 2.79
CA ASN A 193 -18.39 34.05 3.40
C ASN A 193 -17.75 35.13 2.50
N ASN A 194 -16.77 34.79 1.66
CA ASN A 194 -16.23 35.77 0.70
C ASN A 194 -17.20 36.08 -0.46
N SER A 195 -18.20 35.24 -0.70
CA SER A 195 -19.24 35.50 -1.71
C SER A 195 -20.37 36.44 -1.24
N SER A 196 -20.48 36.71 0.06
CA SER A 196 -21.45 37.68 0.62
C SER A 196 -20.91 39.11 0.66
N ASP A 197 -19.59 39.29 0.72
CA ASP A 197 -18.97 40.63 0.82
C ASP A 197 -18.68 41.27 -0.54
N SER A 198 -18.90 40.57 -1.66
CA SER A 198 -18.70 41.09 -3.02
C SER A 198 -19.97 41.61 -3.70
N LEU A 199 -21.06 41.79 -2.94
CA LEU A 199 -22.38 42.23 -3.42
C LEU A 199 -22.87 43.54 -2.76
N GLU A 200 -22.03 44.23 -1.98
CA GLU A 200 -22.28 45.59 -1.50
C GLU A 200 -21.44 46.63 -2.27
#